data_AF-A0A955QXZ0-F1
#
_entry.id   AF-A0A955QXZ0-F1
#
_cell.length_a   1.000
_cell.length_b   1.000
_cell.length_c   1.000
_cell.angle_alpha   90.00
_cell.angle_beta   90.00
_cell.angle_gamma   90.00
#
_symmetry.space_group_name_H-M   'P 1'
#
loop_
_entity.id
_entity.type
_entity.pdbx_description
1 polymer ?
#
loop_
_entity_poly.entity_id
_entity_poly.type
_entity_poly.pdbx_seq_one_letter_code
_entity_poly.pdbx_strand_id
1 'polypeptide(L)'
;MLSFRYGGQNGRAFKLKTDKDLVVVRTQSRRPLEAAAQSTRARQALDNLEPVHRFHHAGVEIFRYPQTIRHASARGAIRTTIQSVEDVQFAGRVLVDPQSKQPVLYTENLFAKFDDALAESTCRKIIKASGLKIKRILEYARNTFFIEAPEGTGQEVFAIAESLLRHKHVELCHPELVRQMGWRTAFPRQWHLKKTTIDGTVYDAHANVEAAWALSEGENITVAIIDDGMDLDHEEFAGSGKLIAPRDVTRATDDPRPGSRD
;
A
#
# COMPACT_ATOMS: atom_id res chain seq x y z
N MET A 1 10.22 7.95 -15.47
CA MET A 1 9.90 6.62 -14.90
C MET A 1 10.62 6.55 -13.58
N LEU A 2 9.96 6.14 -12.51
CA LEU A 2 10.57 6.03 -11.19
C LEU A 2 10.89 4.56 -10.91
N SER A 3 11.92 4.33 -10.11
CA SER A 3 12.33 2.98 -9.71
C SER A 3 12.53 2.90 -8.21
N PHE A 4 12.32 1.70 -7.69
CA PHE A 4 12.59 1.34 -6.30
C PHE A 4 12.98 -0.15 -6.24
N ARG A 5 13.55 -0.59 -5.11
CA ARG A 5 14.00 -1.97 -4.92
C ARG A 5 13.36 -2.60 -3.69
N TYR A 6 13.01 -3.88 -3.80
CA TYR A 6 12.75 -4.73 -2.64
C TYR A 6 13.86 -5.77 -2.53
N GLY A 7 14.33 -6.04 -1.31
CA GLY A 7 15.43 -6.97 -1.05
C GLY A 7 16.83 -6.34 -1.11
N GLY A 8 16.95 -5.04 -0.82
CA GLY A 8 18.24 -4.37 -0.69
C GLY A 8 18.88 -3.94 -2.02
N GLN A 9 20.18 -3.61 -2.00
CA GLN A 9 20.92 -3.10 -3.17
C GLN A 9 20.88 -4.07 -4.37
N ASN A 10 21.02 -5.37 -4.08
CA ASN A 10 20.98 -6.44 -5.08
C ASN A 10 19.56 -7.00 -5.31
N GLY A 11 18.56 -6.40 -4.65
CA GLY A 11 17.17 -6.80 -4.75
C GLY A 11 16.53 -6.49 -6.10
N ARG A 12 15.33 -7.02 -6.30
CA ARG A 12 14.55 -6.82 -7.52
C ARG A 12 14.19 -5.34 -7.69
N ALA A 13 14.53 -4.79 -8.84
CA ALA A 13 14.13 -3.44 -9.22
C ALA A 13 12.73 -3.44 -9.83
N PHE A 14 11.90 -2.52 -9.37
CA PHE A 14 10.56 -2.26 -9.87
C PHE A 14 10.51 -0.88 -10.51
N LYS A 15 9.55 -0.69 -11.41
CA LYS A 15 9.38 0.55 -12.18
C LYS A 15 7.95 1.02 -12.11
N LEU A 16 7.76 2.32 -11.94
CA LEU A 16 6.47 2.98 -11.99
C LEU A 16 6.49 4.09 -13.05
N LYS A 17 5.37 4.22 -13.76
CA LYS A 17 5.18 5.28 -14.74
C LYS A 17 4.24 6.33 -14.16
N THR A 18 4.51 7.59 -14.43
CA THR A 18 3.54 8.66 -14.15
C THR A 18 2.38 8.56 -15.13
N ASP A 19 1.17 8.47 -14.61
CA ASP A 19 -0.04 8.67 -15.39
C ASP A 19 -0.33 10.18 -15.44
N LYS A 20 -0.44 10.73 -16.65
CA LYS A 20 -0.64 12.17 -16.83
C LYS A 20 -2.12 12.55 -16.71
N ASP A 21 -3.01 11.58 -16.86
CA ASP A 21 -4.45 11.80 -16.90
C ASP A 21 -5.08 11.63 -15.52
N LEU A 22 -4.26 11.35 -14.51
CA LEU A 22 -4.66 11.23 -13.13
C LEU A 22 -3.97 12.27 -12.23
N VAL A 23 -4.69 12.70 -11.20
CA VAL A 23 -4.20 13.52 -10.09
C VAL A 23 -4.52 12.81 -8.77
N VAL A 24 -3.55 12.75 -7.88
CA VAL A 24 -3.74 12.30 -6.50
C VAL A 24 -3.87 13.51 -5.60
N VAL A 25 -4.77 13.44 -4.63
CA VAL A 25 -4.90 14.45 -3.58
C VAL A 25 -4.92 13.75 -2.23
N ARG A 26 -4.14 14.26 -1.28
CA ARG A 26 -4.12 13.80 0.11
C ARG A 26 -4.53 14.94 1.04
N THR A 27 -5.50 14.68 1.90
CA THR A 27 -5.94 15.64 2.92
C THR A 27 -5.29 15.36 4.28
N GLN A 28 -5.05 16.41 5.06
CA GLN A 28 -4.51 16.29 6.42
C GLN A 28 -5.56 15.66 7.35
N SER A 29 -6.82 16.10 7.25
CA SER A 29 -7.93 15.59 8.05
C SER A 29 -8.41 14.19 7.65
N ARG A 30 -7.92 13.64 6.53
CA ARG A 30 -8.38 12.40 5.88
C ARG A 30 -9.85 12.42 5.41
N ARG A 31 -10.51 13.57 5.50
CA ARG A 31 -11.86 13.79 4.95
C ARG A 31 -11.79 13.89 3.43
N PRO A 32 -12.92 13.64 2.72
CA PRO A 32 -12.94 13.81 1.27
C PRO A 32 -12.61 15.26 0.89
N LEU A 33 -11.92 15.45 -0.23
CA LEU A 33 -11.51 16.75 -0.74
C LEU A 33 -12.69 17.69 -0.95
N GLU A 34 -13.85 17.15 -1.31
CA GLU A 34 -15.10 17.93 -1.44
C GLU A 34 -15.47 18.65 -0.13
N ALA A 35 -15.28 17.99 1.01
CA ALA A 35 -15.52 18.59 2.33
C ALA A 35 -14.45 19.63 2.71
N ALA A 36 -13.26 19.56 2.10
CA ALA A 36 -12.16 20.50 2.30
C ALA A 36 -12.21 21.71 1.34
N ALA A 37 -12.81 21.56 0.16
CA ALA A 37 -12.86 22.59 -0.88
C ALA A 37 -13.90 23.69 -0.56
N GLN A 38 -13.54 24.61 0.34
CA GLN A 38 -14.46 25.66 0.78
C GLN A 38 -14.54 26.86 -0.16
N SER A 39 -13.51 27.14 -0.96
CA SER A 39 -13.50 28.28 -1.90
C SER A 39 -14.17 27.93 -3.23
N THR A 40 -14.81 28.92 -3.88
CA THR A 40 -15.43 28.74 -5.21
C THR A 40 -14.45 28.21 -6.24
N ARG A 41 -13.21 28.71 -6.20
CA ARG A 41 -12.14 28.28 -7.11
C ARG A 41 -11.75 26.82 -6.89
N ALA A 42 -11.66 26.36 -5.64
CA ALA A 42 -11.36 24.97 -5.32
C ALA A 42 -12.50 24.03 -5.74
N ARG A 43 -13.76 24.43 -5.51
CA ARG A 43 -14.93 23.66 -5.96
C ARG A 43 -14.97 23.52 -7.47
N GLN A 44 -14.80 24.62 -8.20
CA GLN A 44 -14.71 24.58 -9.68
C GLN A 44 -13.56 23.70 -10.17
N ALA A 45 -12.41 23.73 -9.50
CA ALA A 45 -11.29 22.85 -9.85
C ALA A 45 -11.61 21.37 -9.61
N LEU A 46 -12.39 21.05 -8.58
CA LEU A 46 -12.85 19.70 -8.26
C LEU A 46 -13.98 19.22 -9.18
N ASP A 47 -14.97 20.07 -9.49
CA ASP A 47 -16.10 19.76 -10.39
C ASP A 47 -15.62 19.36 -11.79
N ASN A 48 -14.43 19.84 -12.16
CA ASN A 48 -13.76 19.48 -13.41
C ASN A 48 -13.05 18.13 -13.36
N LEU A 49 -13.13 17.36 -12.28
CA LEU A 49 -12.40 16.12 -12.11
C LEU A 49 -13.34 14.93 -11.90
N GLU A 50 -13.02 13.79 -12.51
CA GLU A 50 -13.79 12.56 -12.36
C GLU A 50 -13.18 11.71 -11.23
N PRO A 51 -13.94 11.33 -10.17
CA PRO A 51 -13.41 10.48 -9.12
C PRO A 51 -13.07 9.08 -9.65
N VAL A 52 -11.91 8.55 -9.28
CA VAL A 52 -11.44 7.21 -9.69
C VAL A 52 -11.40 6.27 -8.49
N HIS A 53 -10.66 6.63 -7.44
CA HIS A 53 -10.50 5.81 -6.25
C HIS A 53 -10.32 6.65 -4.98
N ARG A 54 -10.67 6.06 -3.85
CA ARG A 54 -10.47 6.64 -2.52
C ARG A 54 -9.85 5.63 -1.57
N PHE A 55 -8.85 6.08 -0.84
CA PHE A 55 -8.15 5.34 0.21
C PHE A 55 -8.50 5.99 1.55
N HIS A 56 -9.58 5.53 2.16
CA HIS A 56 -10.18 6.14 3.36
C HIS A 56 -9.15 6.30 4.50
N HIS A 57 -8.44 5.23 4.85
CA HIS A 57 -7.46 5.26 5.95
C HIS A 57 -6.25 6.16 5.67
N ALA A 58 -5.89 6.35 4.40
CA ALA A 58 -4.76 7.18 3.99
C ALA A 58 -5.14 8.67 3.79
N GLY A 59 -6.44 8.98 3.71
CA GLY A 59 -6.93 10.31 3.35
C GLY A 59 -6.60 10.69 1.92
N VAL A 60 -6.54 9.71 1.01
CA VAL A 60 -6.11 9.92 -0.38
C VAL A 60 -7.24 9.67 -1.35
N GLU A 61 -7.39 10.55 -2.32
CA GLU A 61 -8.30 10.42 -3.45
C GLU A 61 -7.54 10.55 -4.76
N ILE A 62 -7.95 9.76 -5.74
CA ILE A 62 -7.46 9.80 -7.11
C ILE A 62 -8.59 10.28 -7.99
N PHE A 63 -8.29 11.29 -8.79
CA PHE A 63 -9.20 11.80 -9.79
C PHE A 63 -8.57 11.71 -11.17
N ARG A 64 -9.43 11.66 -12.19
CA ARG A 64 -9.07 11.72 -13.60
C ARG A 64 -9.37 13.11 -14.14
N TYR A 65 -8.43 13.64 -14.92
CA TYR A 65 -8.69 14.81 -15.72
C TYR A 65 -9.61 14.41 -16.89
N PRO A 66 -10.72 15.14 -17.14
CA PRO A 66 -11.62 14.84 -18.24
C PRO A 66 -10.90 15.06 -19.56
N GLN A 67 -11.39 14.40 -20.62
CA GLN A 67 -10.76 14.43 -21.94
C GLN A 67 -10.69 15.82 -22.58
N THR A 68 -11.46 16.78 -22.07
CA THR A 68 -11.43 18.20 -22.46
C THR A 68 -10.16 18.90 -21.96
N ILE A 69 -9.56 18.44 -20.87
CA ILE A 69 -8.37 19.02 -20.23
C ILE A 69 -7.10 18.30 -20.72
N ARG A 70 -6.76 18.52 -22.00
CA ARG A 70 -5.65 17.82 -22.65
C ARG A 70 -4.28 18.42 -22.37
N HIS A 71 -4.19 19.72 -22.12
CA HIS A 71 -2.89 20.40 -22.05
C HIS A 71 -2.27 20.35 -20.65
N ALA A 72 -0.94 20.28 -20.58
CA ALA A 72 -0.20 20.17 -19.31
C ALA A 72 -0.35 21.40 -18.42
N SER A 73 -0.52 22.59 -19.02
CA SER A 73 -0.74 23.85 -18.31
C SER A 73 -2.05 23.85 -17.53
N ALA A 74 -3.16 23.43 -18.15
CA ALA A 74 -4.47 23.35 -17.51
C ALA A 74 -4.47 22.36 -16.33
N ARG A 75 -3.88 21.16 -16.54
CA ARG A 75 -3.68 20.17 -15.47
C ARG A 75 -2.81 20.71 -14.33
N GLY A 76 -1.78 21.49 -14.67
CA GLY A 76 -0.93 22.21 -13.71
C GLY A 76 -1.72 23.21 -12.87
N ALA A 77 -2.52 24.07 -13.51
CA ALA A 77 -3.33 25.09 -12.85
C ALA A 77 -4.36 24.48 -11.88
N ILE A 78 -5.02 23.39 -12.26
CA ILE A 78 -5.93 22.64 -11.38
C ILE A 78 -5.17 22.09 -10.18
N ARG A 79 -4.03 21.41 -10.41
CA ARG A 79 -3.23 20.83 -9.32
C ARG A 79 -2.74 21.91 -8.34
N THR A 80 -2.26 23.05 -8.84
CA THR A 80 -1.86 24.19 -8.01
C THR A 80 -3.03 24.77 -7.21
N THR A 81 -4.21 24.86 -7.83
CA THR A 81 -5.42 25.32 -7.13
C THR A 81 -5.81 24.36 -6.01
N ILE A 82 -5.79 23.05 -6.27
CA ILE A 82 -6.09 22.04 -5.24
C ILE A 82 -5.03 22.05 -4.14
N GLN A 83 -3.75 22.14 -4.47
CA GLN A 83 -2.66 22.23 -3.48
C GLN A 83 -2.79 23.44 -2.55
N SER A 84 -3.47 24.51 -2.98
CA SER A 84 -3.69 25.71 -2.16
C SER A 84 -4.86 25.61 -1.18
N VAL A 85 -5.62 24.50 -1.21
CA VAL A 85 -6.66 24.22 -0.21
C VAL A 85 -5.96 23.90 1.12
N GLU A 86 -6.36 24.56 2.19
CA GLU A 86 -5.71 24.48 3.51
C GLU A 86 -5.56 23.05 4.04
N ASP A 87 -6.61 22.23 3.89
CA ASP A 87 -6.61 20.83 4.35
C ASP A 87 -5.88 19.89 3.36
N VAL A 88 -5.40 20.37 2.21
CA VAL A 88 -4.64 19.55 1.26
C VAL A 88 -3.18 19.52 1.68
N GLN A 89 -2.73 18.34 2.11
CA GLN A 89 -1.32 18.05 2.35
C GLN A 89 -0.57 18.00 1.02
N PHE A 90 -1.13 17.30 0.03
CA PHE A 90 -0.44 17.03 -1.22
C PHE A 90 -1.41 16.88 -2.39
N ALA A 91 -1.13 17.54 -3.50
CA ALA A 91 -1.77 17.34 -4.79
C ALA A 91 -0.70 17.04 -5.85
N GLY A 92 -0.74 15.83 -6.39
CA GLY A 92 0.37 15.25 -7.16
C GLY A 92 -0.05 14.53 -8.43
N ARG A 93 0.96 14.04 -9.14
CA ARG A 93 0.74 13.11 -10.25
C ARG A 93 0.67 11.68 -9.70
N VAL A 94 -0.19 10.86 -10.28
CA VAL A 94 -0.34 9.46 -9.90
C VAL A 94 0.73 8.62 -10.56
N LEU A 95 1.26 7.62 -9.84
CA LEU A 95 2.10 6.59 -10.41
C LEU A 95 1.24 5.37 -10.72
N VAL A 96 1.56 4.64 -11.78
CA VAL A 96 0.89 3.40 -12.16
C VAL A 96 1.89 2.30 -12.41
N ASP A 97 1.45 1.08 -12.13
CA ASP A 97 2.13 -0.12 -12.57
C ASP A 97 2.13 -0.20 -14.11
N PRO A 98 3.28 -0.34 -14.78
CA PRO A 98 3.33 -0.35 -16.24
C PRO A 98 2.56 -1.51 -16.89
N GLN A 99 2.41 -2.64 -16.19
CA GLN A 99 1.73 -3.83 -16.70
C GLN A 99 0.24 -3.79 -16.40
N SER A 100 -0.14 -3.70 -15.12
CA SER A 100 -1.55 -3.76 -14.74
C SER A 100 -2.30 -2.45 -14.90
N LYS A 101 -1.58 -1.33 -15.12
CA LYS A 101 -2.10 0.05 -15.16
C LYS A 101 -2.75 0.51 -13.86
N GLN A 102 -2.64 -0.27 -12.80
CA GLN A 102 -3.25 0.05 -11.52
C GLN A 102 -2.50 1.22 -10.85
N PRO A 103 -3.24 2.17 -10.24
CA PRO A 103 -2.64 3.24 -9.46
C PRO A 103 -1.80 2.74 -8.28
N VAL A 104 -0.69 3.43 -8.07
CA VAL A 104 0.23 3.25 -6.95
C VAL A 104 0.47 4.63 -6.35
N LEU A 105 0.07 4.77 -5.10
CA LEU A 105 0.33 5.96 -4.33
C LEU A 105 1.71 5.85 -3.69
N TYR A 106 2.40 6.97 -3.59
CA TYR A 106 3.62 7.10 -2.81
C TYR A 106 3.34 8.08 -1.69
N THR A 107 3.95 7.82 -0.55
CA THR A 107 3.99 8.78 0.55
C THR A 107 5.41 9.30 0.70
N GLU A 108 5.59 10.25 1.60
CA GLU A 108 6.92 10.76 1.97
C GLU A 108 7.53 9.92 3.11
N ASN A 109 6.99 8.72 3.35
CA ASN A 109 7.55 7.78 4.31
C ASN A 109 8.46 6.75 3.61
N LEU A 110 9.42 6.21 4.35
CA LEU A 110 10.32 5.16 3.91
C LEU A 110 10.44 4.09 5.00
N PHE A 111 10.68 2.86 4.56
CA PHE A 111 11.21 1.81 5.39
C PHE A 111 12.75 1.82 5.29
N ALA A 112 13.43 1.62 6.40
CA ALA A 112 14.89 1.45 6.42
C ALA A 112 15.31 0.39 7.46
N LYS A 113 16.13 -0.57 7.03
CA LYS A 113 16.84 -1.53 7.89
C LYS A 113 18.34 -1.34 7.73
N PHE A 114 19.03 -1.17 8.85
CA PHE A 114 20.48 -1.12 8.91
C PHE A 114 21.06 -2.46 9.35
N ASP A 115 22.38 -2.61 9.23
CA ASP A 115 23.10 -3.77 9.73
C ASP A 115 22.78 -4.01 11.22
N ASP A 116 22.49 -5.26 11.60
CA ASP A 116 22.12 -5.60 12.98
C ASP A 116 23.24 -5.31 13.99
N ALA A 117 24.50 -5.41 13.54
CA ALA A 117 25.68 -5.14 14.38
C ALA A 117 25.91 -3.64 14.62
N LEU A 118 25.29 -2.75 13.84
CA LEU A 118 25.50 -1.31 13.98
C LEU A 118 24.85 -0.80 15.27
N ALA A 119 25.51 0.12 15.97
CA ALA A 119 24.90 0.79 17.12
C ALA A 119 23.72 1.65 16.65
N GLU A 120 22.57 1.52 17.31
CA GLU A 120 21.33 2.24 16.95
C GLU A 120 21.54 3.77 16.88
N SER A 121 22.35 4.32 17.79
CA SER A 121 22.72 5.74 17.80
C SER A 121 23.41 6.19 16.51
N THR A 122 24.13 5.29 15.83
CA THR A 122 24.74 5.55 14.52
C THR A 122 23.70 5.51 13.41
N CYS A 123 22.76 4.55 13.44
CA CYS A 123 21.62 4.51 12.52
C CYS A 123 20.85 5.85 12.56
N ARG A 124 20.53 6.33 13.77
CA ARG A 124 19.84 7.61 13.99
C ARG A 124 20.60 8.81 13.41
N LYS A 125 21.94 8.82 13.55
CA LYS A 125 22.79 9.86 12.96
C LYS A 125 22.75 9.83 11.44
N ILE A 126 22.80 8.64 10.81
CA ILE A 126 22.72 8.50 9.35
C ILE A 126 21.36 9.00 8.82
N ILE A 127 20.27 8.61 9.48
CA ILE A 127 18.91 9.06 9.13
C ILE A 127 18.82 10.59 9.21
N LYS A 128 19.27 11.18 10.33
CA LYS A 128 19.26 12.63 10.53
C LYS A 128 20.14 13.37 9.52
N ALA A 129 21.33 12.85 9.23
CA ALA A 129 22.25 13.43 8.24
C ALA A 129 21.67 13.39 6.81
N SER A 130 20.75 12.47 6.54
CA SER A 130 20.01 12.38 5.28
C SER A 130 18.79 13.31 5.23
N GLY A 131 18.58 14.16 6.24
CA GLY A 131 17.44 15.08 6.32
C GLY A 131 16.11 14.40 6.68
N LEU A 132 16.15 13.16 7.19
CA LEU A 132 14.97 12.35 7.49
C LEU A 132 14.67 12.35 8.99
N LYS A 133 13.40 12.13 9.35
CA LYS A 133 12.96 11.97 10.74
C LYS A 133 12.48 10.54 10.99
N ILE A 134 12.69 10.05 12.21
CA ILE A 134 12.19 8.74 12.62
C ILE A 134 10.75 8.90 13.11
N LYS A 135 9.79 8.24 12.45
CA LYS A 135 8.40 8.20 12.91
C LYS A 135 8.18 7.08 13.92
N ARG A 136 8.78 5.92 13.65
CA ARG A 136 8.59 4.71 14.45
C ARG A 136 9.81 3.81 14.36
N ILE A 137 10.17 3.19 15.47
CA ILE A 137 11.12 2.07 15.52
C ILE A 137 10.30 0.79 15.32
N LEU A 138 10.74 -0.09 14.43
CA LEU A 138 10.02 -1.32 14.11
C LEU A 138 10.64 -2.47 14.92
N GLU A 139 9.95 -2.88 15.98
CA GLU A 139 10.49 -3.78 17.01
C GLU A 139 10.65 -5.24 16.57
N TYR A 140 10.00 -5.63 15.47
CA TYR A 140 10.09 -6.99 14.92
C TYR A 140 11.46 -7.30 14.30
N ALA A 141 12.33 -6.30 14.11
CA ALA A 141 13.68 -6.49 13.60
C ALA A 141 14.64 -5.41 14.16
N ARG A 142 15.87 -5.82 14.49
CA ARG A 142 16.89 -4.90 15.00
C ARG A 142 17.20 -3.81 13.96
N ASN A 143 17.50 -2.61 14.45
CA ASN A 143 17.91 -1.46 13.63
C ASN A 143 16.96 -1.17 12.43
N THR A 144 15.66 -1.37 12.65
CA THR A 144 14.64 -1.18 11.63
C THR A 144 13.75 0.00 11.99
N PHE A 145 13.52 0.89 11.02
CA PHE A 145 12.87 2.18 11.22
C PHE A 145 11.86 2.45 10.12
N PHE A 146 10.75 3.07 10.52
CA PHE A 146 9.84 3.77 9.63
C PHE A 146 10.13 5.27 9.76
N ILE A 147 10.56 5.88 8.66
CA ILE A 147 11.11 7.23 8.62
C ILE A 147 10.32 8.11 7.65
N GLU A 148 10.35 9.43 7.81
CA GLU A 148 9.71 10.41 6.94
C GLU A 148 10.72 11.38 6.35
N ALA A 149 10.50 11.72 5.08
CA ALA A 149 11.09 12.87 4.41
C ALA A 149 10.29 14.15 4.71
N PRO A 150 10.87 15.34 4.48
CA PRO A 150 10.17 16.60 4.63
C PRO A 150 8.87 16.67 3.81
N GLU A 151 7.87 17.36 4.33
CA GLU A 151 6.63 17.60 3.60
C GLU A 151 6.88 18.34 2.28
N GLY A 152 6.26 17.87 1.20
CA GLY A 152 6.44 18.41 -0.15
C GLY A 152 7.55 17.76 -0.96
N THR A 153 8.31 16.80 -0.39
CA THR A 153 9.29 15.96 -1.10
C THR A 153 8.67 15.26 -2.33
N GLY A 154 7.43 14.79 -2.22
CA GLY A 154 6.72 14.14 -3.30
C GLY A 154 7.50 12.96 -3.92
N GLN A 155 7.71 12.99 -5.24
CA GLN A 155 8.38 11.89 -5.97
C GLN A 155 9.89 11.81 -5.72
N GLU A 156 10.50 12.82 -5.11
CA GLU A 156 11.93 12.76 -4.77
C GLU A 156 12.22 11.73 -3.67
N VAL A 157 11.20 11.26 -2.96
CA VAL A 157 11.30 10.17 -1.96
C VAL A 157 11.94 8.91 -2.55
N PHE A 158 11.73 8.64 -3.84
CA PHE A 158 12.35 7.50 -4.53
C PHE A 158 13.86 7.67 -4.67
N ALA A 159 14.33 8.87 -4.99
CA ALA A 159 15.75 9.18 -5.09
C ALA A 159 16.43 9.17 -3.71
N ILE A 160 15.74 9.67 -2.69
CA ILE A 160 16.17 9.60 -1.28
C ILE A 160 16.33 8.14 -0.84
N ALA A 161 15.32 7.30 -1.11
CA ALA A 161 15.35 5.88 -0.77
C ALA A 161 16.55 5.17 -1.41
N GLU A 162 16.75 5.37 -2.71
CA GLU A 162 17.89 4.78 -3.44
C GLU A 162 19.23 5.31 -2.91
N SER A 163 19.30 6.60 -2.54
CA SER A 163 20.52 7.18 -1.96
C SER A 163 20.85 6.59 -0.59
N LEU A 164 19.84 6.45 0.28
CA LEU A 164 20.02 5.83 1.59
C LEU A 164 20.38 4.34 1.44
N LEU A 165 19.76 3.63 0.49
CA LEU A 165 20.05 2.23 0.20
C LEU A 165 21.51 2.00 -0.22
N ARG A 166 22.16 2.97 -0.88
CA ARG A 166 23.58 2.88 -1.26
C ARG A 166 24.54 3.08 -0.09
N HIS A 167 24.06 3.51 1.07
CA HIS A 167 24.92 3.63 2.24
C HIS A 167 25.37 2.24 2.70
N LYS A 168 26.67 2.06 2.96
CA LYS A 168 27.29 0.75 3.25
C LYS A 168 26.72 0.00 4.46
N HIS A 169 25.98 0.69 5.31
CA HIS A 169 25.36 0.15 6.52
C HIS A 169 23.83 -0.03 6.42
N VAL A 170 23.26 0.22 5.25
CA VAL A 170 21.83 0.09 4.99
C VAL A 170 21.61 -1.18 4.19
N GLU A 171 20.92 -2.14 4.79
CA GLU A 171 20.61 -3.42 4.17
C GLU A 171 19.39 -3.28 3.25
N LEU A 172 18.33 -2.64 3.76
CA LEU A 172 17.06 -2.48 3.06
C LEU A 172 16.60 -1.03 3.18
N CYS A 173 16.13 -0.45 2.07
CA CYS A 173 15.44 0.82 2.08
C CYS A 173 14.55 0.95 0.84
N HIS A 174 13.31 1.40 1.04
CA HIS A 174 12.37 1.67 -0.03
C HIS A 174 11.32 2.69 0.44
N PRO A 175 10.70 3.45 -0.49
CA PRO A 175 9.57 4.29 -0.14
C PRO A 175 8.37 3.42 0.29
N GLU A 176 7.50 3.99 1.11
CA GLU A 176 6.17 3.43 1.34
C GLU A 176 5.30 3.65 0.10
N LEU A 177 4.74 2.57 -0.41
CA LEU A 177 3.84 2.57 -1.55
C LEU A 177 2.50 1.99 -1.12
N VAL A 178 1.42 2.70 -1.42
CA VAL A 178 0.05 2.27 -1.11
C VAL A 178 -0.63 1.89 -2.42
N ARG A 179 -1.28 0.73 -2.41
CA ARG A 179 -2.04 0.19 -3.53
C ARG A 179 -3.44 -0.16 -3.06
N GLN A 180 -4.38 -0.19 -3.99
CA GLN A 180 -5.73 -0.64 -3.66
C GLN A 180 -5.70 -2.14 -3.37
N MET A 181 -6.43 -2.55 -2.34
CA MET A 181 -6.61 -3.96 -2.03
C MET A 181 -7.46 -4.62 -3.13
N GLY A 182 -7.00 -5.77 -3.61
CA GLY A 182 -7.70 -6.54 -4.63
C GLY A 182 -8.60 -7.57 -3.97
N TRP A 183 -9.89 -7.28 -3.86
CA TRP A 183 -10.88 -8.23 -3.34
C TRP A 183 -11.07 -9.39 -4.31
N ARG A 184 -11.11 -10.61 -3.78
CA ARG A 184 -11.44 -11.81 -4.53
C ARG A 184 -12.53 -12.57 -3.80
N THR A 185 -13.51 -13.05 -4.54
CA THR A 185 -14.54 -13.92 -4.00
C THR A 185 -14.16 -15.37 -4.27
N ALA A 186 -14.33 -16.23 -3.28
CA ALA A 186 -14.20 -17.67 -3.48
C ALA A 186 -15.22 -18.13 -4.53
N PHE A 187 -14.78 -18.91 -5.52
CA PHE A 187 -15.71 -19.49 -6.48
C PHE A 187 -16.46 -20.64 -5.80
N PRO A 188 -17.81 -20.67 -5.79
CA PRO A 188 -18.57 -21.61 -4.96
C PRO A 188 -18.23 -23.10 -5.18
N ARG A 189 -17.94 -23.50 -6.43
CA ARG A 189 -17.59 -24.91 -6.73
C ARG A 189 -16.11 -25.25 -6.48
N GLN A 190 -15.30 -24.29 -6.03
CA GLN A 190 -13.88 -24.47 -5.66
C GLN A 190 -13.07 -25.32 -6.65
N TRP A 191 -13.25 -25.07 -7.96
CA TRP A 191 -12.64 -25.87 -9.03
C TRP A 191 -11.09 -25.97 -8.93
N HIS A 192 -10.47 -25.02 -8.23
CA HIS A 192 -9.02 -25.00 -8.01
C HIS A 192 -8.52 -26.12 -7.08
N LEU A 193 -9.40 -26.79 -6.32
CA LEU A 193 -9.00 -27.87 -5.41
C LEU A 193 -8.82 -29.21 -6.13
N LYS A 194 -9.71 -29.53 -7.08
CA LYS A 194 -9.72 -30.78 -7.83
C LYS A 194 -10.40 -30.67 -9.19
N LYS A 195 -10.17 -31.66 -10.05
CA LYS A 195 -10.81 -31.76 -11.37
C LYS A 195 -12.32 -31.66 -11.23
N THR A 196 -12.91 -30.70 -11.94
CA THR A 196 -14.31 -30.33 -11.77
C THR A 196 -14.94 -30.04 -13.12
N THR A 197 -16.21 -30.41 -13.28
CA THR A 197 -17.03 -30.04 -14.45
C THR A 197 -17.97 -28.91 -14.07
N ILE A 198 -17.92 -27.80 -14.81
CA ILE A 198 -18.81 -26.66 -14.65
C ILE A 198 -19.55 -26.47 -15.96
N ASP A 199 -20.88 -26.62 -15.90
CA ASP A 199 -21.79 -26.36 -17.03
C ASP A 199 -21.37 -27.10 -18.30
N GLY A 200 -21.00 -28.38 -18.14
CA GLY A 200 -20.54 -29.27 -19.21
C GLY A 200 -19.07 -29.12 -19.60
N THR A 201 -18.37 -28.10 -19.11
CA THR A 201 -16.93 -27.88 -19.38
C THR A 201 -16.08 -28.49 -18.28
N VAL A 202 -15.10 -29.32 -18.66
CA VAL A 202 -14.15 -29.94 -17.73
C VAL A 202 -12.98 -28.99 -17.48
N TYR A 203 -12.70 -28.72 -16.21
CA TYR A 203 -11.54 -27.95 -15.76
C TYR A 203 -10.55 -28.88 -15.06
N ASP A 204 -9.38 -29.03 -15.69
CA ASP A 204 -8.27 -29.88 -15.23
C ASP A 204 -6.98 -29.05 -15.04
N ALA A 205 -7.14 -27.89 -14.39
CA ALA A 205 -6.07 -26.93 -14.08
C ALA A 205 -6.01 -26.65 -12.57
N HIS A 206 -6.29 -27.66 -11.76
CA HIS A 206 -6.40 -27.59 -10.30
C HIS A 206 -5.05 -27.78 -9.60
N ALA A 207 -4.97 -27.39 -8.33
CA ALA A 207 -3.79 -27.61 -7.49
C ALA A 207 -3.61 -29.06 -7.00
N ASN A 208 -4.59 -29.94 -7.29
CA ASN A 208 -4.56 -31.37 -6.97
C ASN A 208 -4.54 -31.64 -5.45
N VAL A 209 -5.32 -30.84 -4.71
CA VAL A 209 -5.32 -30.81 -3.24
C VAL A 209 -5.84 -32.13 -2.66
N GLU A 210 -6.87 -32.74 -3.26
CA GLU A 210 -7.45 -34.01 -2.79
C GLU A 210 -6.43 -35.15 -2.80
N ALA A 211 -5.58 -35.22 -3.83
CA ALA A 211 -4.48 -36.20 -3.88
C ALA A 211 -3.37 -35.88 -2.87
N ALA A 212 -3.13 -34.59 -2.59
CA ALA A 212 -2.12 -34.17 -1.62
C ALA A 212 -2.53 -34.50 -0.17
N TRP A 213 -3.81 -34.43 0.18
CA TRP A 213 -4.31 -34.80 1.52
C TRP A 213 -4.03 -36.25 1.89
N ALA A 214 -4.00 -37.17 0.91
CA ALA A 214 -3.60 -38.56 1.15
C ALA A 214 -2.13 -38.69 1.61
N LEU A 215 -1.30 -37.66 1.37
CA LEU A 215 0.10 -37.61 1.82
C LEU A 215 0.24 -36.87 3.16
N SER A 216 -0.48 -35.77 3.34
CA SER A 216 -0.50 -35.00 4.57
C SER A 216 -1.66 -34.00 4.57
N GLU A 217 -2.28 -33.82 5.73
CA GLU A 217 -3.26 -32.76 5.98
C GLU A 217 -2.65 -31.54 6.70
N GLY A 218 -1.32 -31.53 6.90
CA GLY A 218 -0.62 -30.43 7.56
C GLY A 218 -0.68 -30.50 9.09
N GLU A 219 -0.78 -31.68 9.68
CA GLU A 219 -0.72 -31.86 11.13
C GLU A 219 0.52 -31.19 11.74
N ASN A 220 0.34 -30.51 12.88
CA ASN A 220 1.37 -29.76 13.60
C ASN A 220 2.02 -28.60 12.80
N ILE A 221 1.39 -28.16 11.71
CA ILE A 221 1.79 -26.96 10.97
C ILE A 221 0.90 -25.79 11.37
N THR A 222 1.54 -24.67 11.72
CA THR A 222 0.87 -23.40 11.95
C THR A 222 0.96 -22.53 10.71
N VAL A 223 -0.19 -22.05 10.22
CA VAL A 223 -0.26 -21.07 9.14
C VAL A 223 -0.69 -19.72 9.72
N ALA A 224 0.14 -18.69 9.55
CA ALA A 224 -0.21 -17.32 9.92
C ALA A 224 -0.91 -16.62 8.75
N ILE A 225 -2.16 -16.23 8.95
CA ILE A 225 -2.96 -15.45 7.99
C ILE A 225 -2.92 -13.99 8.41
N ILE A 226 -2.38 -13.12 7.55
CA ILE A 226 -2.37 -11.67 7.74
C ILE A 226 -3.34 -11.08 6.73
N ASP A 227 -4.53 -10.73 7.21
CA ASP A 227 -5.63 -10.23 6.39
C ASP A 227 -6.36 -9.09 7.11
N ASP A 228 -7.49 -8.65 6.56
CA ASP A 228 -8.34 -7.59 7.10
C ASP A 228 -9.24 -8.00 8.27
N GLY A 229 -9.44 -9.29 8.47
CA GLY A 229 -10.17 -9.83 9.61
C GLY A 229 -10.52 -11.29 9.46
N MET A 230 -11.21 -11.85 10.45
CA MET A 230 -11.67 -13.23 10.41
C MET A 230 -12.96 -13.42 11.22
N ASP A 231 -13.90 -14.16 10.66
CA ASP A 231 -15.03 -14.70 11.41
C ASP A 231 -14.57 -15.91 12.24
N LEU A 232 -14.37 -15.69 13.54
CA LEU A 232 -13.92 -16.74 14.46
C LEU A 232 -15.02 -17.78 14.76
N ASP A 233 -16.28 -17.44 14.52
CA ASP A 233 -17.44 -18.27 14.85
C ASP A 233 -17.88 -19.15 13.67
N HIS A 234 -17.20 -19.07 12.53
CA HIS A 234 -17.49 -19.89 11.34
C HIS A 234 -17.26 -21.38 11.62
N GLU A 235 -18.20 -22.24 11.20
CA GLU A 235 -18.19 -23.68 11.52
C GLU A 235 -16.93 -24.40 11.06
N GLU A 236 -16.32 -23.97 9.95
CA GLU A 236 -15.05 -24.54 9.46
C GLU A 236 -13.88 -24.35 10.44
N PHE A 237 -13.97 -23.41 11.37
CA PHE A 237 -12.95 -23.14 12.39
C PHE A 237 -13.31 -23.71 13.78
N ALA A 238 -14.47 -24.35 13.94
CA ALA A 238 -14.91 -24.90 15.23
C ALA A 238 -14.04 -26.07 15.75
N GLY A 239 -13.20 -26.66 14.90
CA GLY A 239 -12.28 -27.72 15.28
C GLY A 239 -11.16 -27.23 16.21
N SER A 240 -10.86 -28.03 17.25
CA SER A 240 -9.73 -27.74 18.15
C SER A 240 -8.43 -27.62 17.37
N GLY A 241 -7.63 -26.59 17.68
CA GLY A 241 -6.34 -26.35 17.04
C GLY A 241 -6.39 -25.65 15.67
N LYS A 242 -7.57 -25.38 15.10
CA LYS A 242 -7.68 -24.59 13.85
C LYS A 242 -7.40 -23.10 14.07
N LEU A 243 -7.84 -22.54 15.20
CA LEU A 243 -7.56 -21.18 15.63
C LEU A 243 -6.71 -21.24 16.91
N ILE A 244 -5.50 -20.69 16.87
CA ILE A 244 -4.54 -20.80 17.98
C ILE A 244 -4.14 -19.47 18.61
N ALA A 245 -4.11 -18.39 17.82
CA ALA A 245 -3.63 -17.07 18.27
C ALA A 245 -4.25 -15.94 17.42
N PRO A 246 -5.59 -15.75 17.49
CA PRO A 246 -6.24 -14.65 16.79
C PRO A 246 -5.73 -13.30 17.32
N ARG A 247 -5.50 -12.34 16.43
CA ARG A 247 -4.93 -11.03 16.79
C ARG A 247 -5.39 -9.94 15.82
N ASP A 248 -5.92 -8.87 16.38
CA ASP A 248 -6.00 -7.58 15.69
C ASP A 248 -4.78 -6.73 16.09
N VAL A 249 -3.86 -6.55 15.15
CA VAL A 249 -2.65 -5.75 15.35
C VAL A 249 -2.95 -4.24 15.39
N THR A 250 -4.04 -3.81 14.75
CA THR A 250 -4.45 -2.41 14.67
C THR A 250 -5.07 -1.92 15.99
N ARG A 251 -5.94 -2.74 16.59
CA ARG A 251 -6.58 -2.49 17.91
C ARG A 251 -5.77 -3.05 19.08
N ALA A 252 -4.74 -3.85 18.80
CA ALA A 252 -3.94 -4.55 19.79
C ALA A 252 -4.76 -5.48 20.71
N THR A 253 -5.78 -6.13 20.16
CA THR A 253 -6.67 -7.10 20.84
C THR A 253 -6.52 -8.50 20.23
N ASP A 254 -7.03 -9.51 20.91
CA ASP A 254 -7.06 -10.89 20.38
C ASP A 254 -8.37 -11.19 19.62
N ASP A 255 -9.06 -10.13 19.17
CA ASP A 255 -10.32 -10.20 18.43
C ASP A 255 -10.16 -9.52 17.05
N PRO A 256 -9.89 -10.32 15.99
CA PRO A 256 -9.72 -9.86 14.61
C PRO A 256 -11.04 -9.78 13.84
N ARG A 257 -12.20 -9.85 14.50
CA ARG A 257 -13.47 -9.71 13.80
C ARG A 257 -13.59 -8.30 13.19
N PRO A 258 -14.01 -8.16 11.92
CA PRO A 258 -14.20 -6.87 11.29
C PRO A 258 -15.09 -5.96 12.14
N GLY A 259 -14.67 -4.72 12.34
CA GLY A 259 -15.43 -3.69 13.03
C GLY A 259 -16.46 -3.01 12.14
N SER A 260 -17.28 -2.13 12.72
CA SER A 260 -18.30 -1.35 11.98
C SER A 260 -17.73 -0.32 10.99
N ARG A 261 -16.40 -0.22 10.88
CA ARG A 261 -15.68 0.74 10.04
C ARG A 261 -14.76 0.05 9.02
N ASP A 262 -14.80 -1.27 8.95
CA ASP A 262 -14.02 -2.11 8.04
C ASP A 262 -14.86 -2.52 6.82
#